data_AF-A0A815XCC6-F1
#
_entry.id   AF-A0A815XCC6-F1
#
_cell.length_a   1.000
_cell.length_b   1.000
_cell.length_c   1.000
_cell.angle_alpha   90.00
_cell.angle_beta   90.00
_cell.angle_gamma   90.00
#
_symmetry.space_group_name_H-M   'P 1'
#
loop_
_entity.id
_entity.type
_entity.pdbx_description
1 polymer ?
#
loop_
_entity_poly.entity_id
_entity_poly.type
_entity_poly.pdbx_seq_one_letter_code
_entity_poly.pdbx_strand_id
1 'polypeptide(L)' 'MAKVRAGHFGVDRTWNNIKNKYYWPNMKTTIEDYIQSCHQCARFNIQRQKPLGLLQSIEPPDESSQ' A
#
# COMPACT_ATOMS: atom_id res chain seq x y z
N MET A 1 14.13 -23.18 -11.65
CA MET A 1 14.69 -22.54 -10.44
C MET A 1 13.77 -21.40 -10.02
N ALA A 2 12.96 -21.60 -8.99
CA ALA A 2 12.01 -20.60 -8.52
C ALA A 2 12.80 -19.43 -7.90
N LYS A 3 12.84 -18.29 -8.59
CA LYS A 3 13.33 -17.04 -8.01
C LYS A 3 12.31 -16.61 -6.96
N VAL A 4 12.47 -17.07 -5.73
CA VAL A 4 11.68 -16.64 -4.58
C VAL A 4 12.03 -15.17 -4.35
N ARG A 5 11.29 -14.27 -5.00
CA ARG A 5 11.26 -12.86 -4.67
C ARG A 5 10.56 -12.81 -3.33
N ALA A 6 11.32 -12.56 -2.27
CA ALA A 6 10.85 -12.56 -0.89
C ALA A 6 9.69 -11.56 -0.71
N GLY A 7 8.48 -12.02 -1.00
CA GLY A 7 7.19 -11.37 -0.76
C GLY A 7 6.93 -10.09 -1.56
N HIS A 8 5.71 -10.00 -2.07
CA HIS A 8 5.09 -8.79 -2.61
C HIS A 8 4.82 -7.79 -1.47
N PHE A 9 5.88 -7.38 -0.79
CA PHE A 9 5.82 -6.59 0.41
C PHE A 9 5.94 -5.12 0.00
N GLY A 10 4.97 -4.31 0.40
CA GLY A 10 5.02 -2.86 0.24
C GLY A 10 6.27 -2.25 0.89
N VAL A 11 6.47 -0.96 0.64
CA VAL A 11 7.56 -0.16 1.23
C VAL A 11 7.70 -0.42 2.73
N ASP A 12 6.59 -0.38 3.47
CA ASP A 12 6.60 -0.48 4.93
C ASP A 12 7.15 -1.81 5.44
N ARG A 13 6.77 -2.93 4.82
CA ARG A 13 7.25 -4.24 5.26
C ARG A 13 8.72 -4.46 4.90
N THR A 14 9.16 -3.95 3.74
CA THR A 14 10.58 -3.95 3.36
C THR A 14 11.41 -3.10 4.33
N TRP A 15 10.94 -1.88 4.64
CA TRP A 15 11.54 -1.02 5.65
C TRP A 15 11.63 -1.70 7.02
N ASN A 16 10.53 -2.32 7.49
CA ASN A 16 10.48 -2.96 8.80
C ASN A 16 11.45 -4.15 8.93
N ASN A 17 11.71 -4.86 7.83
CA ASN A 17 12.66 -5.97 7.79
C ASN A 17 14.12 -5.49 7.80
N ILE A 18 14.42 -4.38 7.12
CA ILE A 18 15.80 -3.88 6.95
C ILE A 18 16.22 -3.04 8.16
N LYS A 19 15.32 -2.19 8.70
CA LYS A 19 15.64 -1.23 9.77
C LYS A 19 16.20 -1.84 11.05
N ASN A 20 15.90 -3.12 11.32
CA ASN A 20 16.34 -3.81 12.53
C ASN A 20 17.75 -4.41 12.38
N LYS A 21 18.29 -4.49 11.15
CA LYS A 21 19.57 -5.15 10.86
C LYS A 21 20.62 -4.22 10.26
N TYR A 22 20.18 -3.14 9.62
CA TYR A 22 21.06 -2.22 8.90
C TYR A 22 20.62 -0.78 9.13
N TYR A 23 21.58 0.14 9.01
CA TYR A 23 21.33 1.56 9.10
C TYR A 23 22.29 2.32 8.19
N TRP A 24 21.77 3.31 7.46
CA TRP A 24 22.55 4.31 6.72
C TRP A 24 21.74 5.60 6.55
N PRO A 25 22.39 6.75 6.28
CA PRO A 25 21.69 8.01 6.01
C PRO A 25 20.74 7.86 4.82
N ASN A 26 19.53 8.41 4.91
CA ASN A 26 18.52 8.34 3.84
C ASN A 26 18.06 6.91 3.47
N MET A 27 18.21 5.94 4.38
CA MET A 27 17.83 4.55 4.12
C MET A 27 16.37 4.38 3.70
N LYS A 28 15.45 5.08 4.37
CA LYS A 28 14.02 4.98 4.06
C LYS A 28 13.70 5.45 2.64
N THR A 29 14.23 6.61 2.25
CA THR A 29 14.04 7.17 0.90
C THR A 29 14.70 6.31 -0.17
N THR A 30 15.90 5.79 0.06
CA THR A 30 16.54 4.85 -0.88
C THR A 30 15.71 3.57 -1.08
N ILE A 31 15.11 3.03 -0.02
CA ILE A 31 14.24 1.86 -0.11
C ILE A 31 12.95 2.18 -0.87
N GLU A 32 12.35 3.35 -0.62
CA GLU A 32 11.18 3.85 -1.35
C GLU A 32 11.49 3.97 -2.85
N ASP A 33 12.56 4.67 -3.22
CA ASP A 33 12.97 4.89 -4.61
C ASP A 33 13.26 3.57 -5.34
N TYR A 34 13.91 2.62 -4.66
CA TYR A 34 14.17 1.29 -5.22
C TYR A 34 12.86 0.52 -5.49
N ILE A 35 11.91 0.56 -4.57
CA ILE A 35 10.63 -0.14 -4.72
C ILE A 35 9.78 0.51 -5.81
N GLN A 36 9.79 1.85 -5.90
CA GLN A 36 9.06 2.59 -6.94
C GLN A 36 9.65 2.37 -8.34
N SER A 37 10.98 2.35 -8.48
CA SER A 37 11.65 2.10 -9.76
C SER A 37 11.59 0.64 -10.21
N CYS A 38 11.29 -0.30 -9.31
CA CYS A 38 11.20 -1.72 -9.64
C CYS A 38 9.88 -2.05 -10.37
N HIS A 39 9.96 -2.32 -11.67
CA HIS A 39 8.83 -2.72 -12.52
C HIS A 39 7.96 -3.86 -11.95
N GLN A 40 8.59 -4.80 -11.25
CA GLN A 40 7.87 -5.91 -10.63
C GLN A 40 7.09 -5.44 -9.41
N CYS A 41 7.72 -4.65 -8.53
CA CYS A 41 7.04 -4.07 -7.37
C CYS A 41 5.88 -3.19 -7.82
N ALA A 42 6.08 -2.32 -8.83
CA ALA A 42 5.04 -1.46 -9.38
C ALA A 42 3.81 -2.24 -9.89
N ARG A 43 4.01 -3.42 -10.51
CA ARG A 43 2.91 -4.26 -10.99
C ARG A 43 2.08 -4.88 -9.87
N PHE A 44 2.68 -5.14 -8.69
CA PHE A 44 2.02 -5.85 -7.60
C PHE A 44 1.57 -4.92 -6.45
N ASN A 45 2.26 -3.81 -6.20
CA ASN A 45 1.94 -2.79 -5.20
C ASN A 45 1.08 -1.66 -5.80
N ILE A 46 0.14 -1.98 -6.67
CA ILE A 46 -0.81 -1.00 -7.19
C ILE A 46 -1.75 -0.59 -6.04
N GLN A 47 -1.93 0.70 -5.82
CA GLN A 47 -2.88 1.22 -4.85
C GLN A 47 -4.31 0.88 -5.30
N ARG A 48 -4.93 -0.10 -4.63
CA ARG A 48 -6.30 -0.57 -4.95
C ARG A 48 -7.41 0.23 -4.27
N GLN A 49 -7.06 1.31 -3.59
CA GLN A 49 -8.06 2.14 -2.93
C GLN A 49 -8.89 2.84 -4.00
N LYS A 50 -10.20 2.58 -4.01
CA LYS A 50 -11.14 3.38 -4.80
C LYS A 50 -11.04 4.83 -4.34
N PRO A 51 -11.16 5.82 -5.24
CA PRO A 51 -11.30 7.19 -4.81
C PRO A 51 -12.47 7.26 -3.83
N LEU A 52 -12.30 8.00 -2.74
CA LEU A 52 -13.35 8.21 -1.76
C LEU A 52 -14.53 8.87 -2.49
N GLY A 53 -15.65 8.16 -2.60
CA GLY A 53 -16.90 8.71 -3.13
C GLY A 53 -17.56 9.64 -2.12
N LEU A 54 -18.53 10.41 -2.58
CA LEU A 54 -19.37 11.22 -1.68
C LEU A 54 -20.23 10.28 -0.81
N LEU A 55 -20.30 10.56 0.50
CA LEU A 55 -21.27 9.90 1.37
C LEU A 55 -22.68 10.24 0.90
N GLN A 56 -23.46 9.23 0.53
CA GLN A 56 -24.88 9.40 0.25
C GLN A 56 -25.66 9.36 1.57
N SER A 57 -26.50 10.37 1.80
CA SER A 57 -27.45 10.37 2.90
C SER A 57 -28.62 9.46 2.57
N ILE A 58 -29.10 8.69 3.55
CA ILE A 58 -30.35 7.94 3.44
C ILE A 58 -31.53 8.88 3.66
N GLU A 59 -32.61 8.69 2.92
CA GLU A 59 -33.86 9.40 3.18
C GLU A 59 -34.41 8.98 4.54
N PRO A 60 -34.91 9.92 5.36
CA PRO A 60 -35.57 9.57 6.61
C PRO A 60 -36.83 8.72 6.30
N PRO A 61 -37.19 7.77 7.19
CA PRO A 61 -38.35 6.93 6.98
C PRO A 61 -39.62 7.78 6.86
N ASP A 62 -40.48 7.41 5.91
CA ASP A 62 -41.77 8.05 5.70
C ASP A 62 -42.73 7.68 6.84
N GLU A 63 -43.11 8.67 7.66
CA GLU A 63 -44.04 8.48 8.78
C GLU A 63 -45.47 8.13 8.34
N SER A 64 -45.77 8.13 7.04
CA SER A 64 -47.09 7.76 6.50
C SER A 64 -47.29 6.25 6.30
N SER A 65 -46.30 5.41 6.61
CA SER A 65 -46.42 3.93 6.51
C SER A 65 -46.81 3.22 7.82
N GLN A 66 -47.48 3.92 8.74
CA GLN A 66 -48.15 3.28 9.89
C GLN A 66 -49.61 2.94 9.58
#